data_AF-A0A2E9ZQR4-F1
#
_entry.id   AF-A0A2E9ZQR4-F1
#
_cell.length_a   1.000
_cell.length_b   1.000
_cell.length_c   1.000
_cell.angle_alpha   90.00
_cell.angle_beta   90.00
_cell.angle_gamma   90.00
#
_symmetry.space_group_name_H-M   'P 1'
#
loop_
_entity.id
_entity.type
_entity.pdbx_description
1 polymer ?
#
loop_
_entity_poly.entity_id
_entity_poly.type
_entity_poly.pdbx_seq_one_letter_code
_entity_poly.pdbx_strand_id
1 'polypeptide(L)' 'MKLDLLEEAAANSKLRSERLAKSAGNRVVGVISASQGIFQITQPNSTQTSSWGMYDTSSIEKKVRAVVTMEFRTE' A
#
# COMPACT_ATOMS: atom_id res chain seq x y z
N MET A 1 -7.15 6.22 10.83
CA MET A 1 -6.61 4.88 10.49
C MET A 1 -6.69 4.55 8.99
N LYS A 2 -7.88 4.53 8.36
CA LYS A 2 -7.98 4.27 6.90
C LYS A 2 -7.46 5.43 6.04
N LEU A 3 -7.79 6.67 6.40
CA LEU A 3 -7.32 7.87 5.69
C LEU A 3 -5.80 8.03 5.81
N ASP A 4 -5.26 7.88 7.02
CA ASP A 4 -3.83 7.96 7.29
C ASP A 4 -3.02 6.94 6.44
N LEU A 5 -3.50 5.69 6.32
CA LEU A 5 -2.87 4.68 5.46
C LEU A 5 -2.84 5.08 3.97
N LEU A 6 -3.85 5.81 3.51
CA LEU A 6 -3.91 6.28 2.12
C LEU A 6 -3.03 7.49 1.90
N GLU A 7 -2.96 8.39 2.88
CA GLU A 7 -2.05 9.54 2.85
C GLU A 7 -0.60 9.07 2.83
N GLU A 8 -0.23 8.11 3.69
CA GLU A 8 1.10 7.50 3.69
C GLU A 8 1.41 6.79 2.37
N ALA A 9 0.45 6.03 1.82
CA ALA A 9 0.62 5.36 0.53
C ALA A 9 0.79 6.36 -0.63
N ALA A 10 0.01 7.44 -0.64
CA ALA A 10 0.10 8.49 -1.65
C ALA A 10 1.41 9.27 -1.55
N ALA A 11 1.85 9.63 -0.34
CA ALA A 11 3.13 10.29 -0.10
C ALA A 11 4.31 9.42 -0.55
N ASN A 12 4.24 8.11 -0.26
CA ASN A 12 5.24 7.14 -0.72
C ASN A 12 5.29 7.06 -2.25
N SER A 13 4.12 7.00 -2.90
CA SER A 13 4.00 6.97 -4.35
C SER A 13 4.61 8.21 -5.00
N LYS A 14 4.30 9.41 -4.48
CA LYS A 14 4.89 10.67 -4.95
C LYS A 14 6.41 10.67 -4.83
N LEU A 15 6.96 10.29 -3.67
CA LEU A 15 8.41 10.25 -3.45
C LEU A 15 9.12 9.31 -4.43
N ARG A 16 8.51 8.15 -4.72
CA ARG A 16 9.06 7.20 -5.70
C ARG A 16 9.02 7.77 -7.11
N SER A 17 7.90 8.36 -7.51
CA SER A 17 7.76 9.01 -8.81
C SER A 17 8.76 10.15 -9.00
N GLU A 18 9.01 10.97 -7.98
CA GLU A 18 10.01 12.04 -8.02
C GLU A 18 11.43 11.49 -8.20
N ARG A 19 11.78 10.41 -7.50
CA ARG A 19 13.09 9.75 -7.65
C ARG A 19 13.27 9.15 -9.04
N LEU A 20 12.23 8.50 -9.57
CA LEU A 20 12.25 7.93 -10.92
C LEU A 20 12.38 9.01 -11.99
N ALA A 21 11.56 10.06 -11.91
CA ALA A 21 11.64 11.20 -12.82
C ALA A 21 13.02 11.85 -12.78
N LYS A 22 13.55 12.13 -11.59
CA LYS A 22 14.88 12.72 -11.42
C LYS A 22 15.99 11.85 -12.03
N SER A 23 15.90 10.53 -11.86
CA SER A 23 16.85 9.59 -12.48
C SER A 23 16.77 9.57 -14.01
N ALA A 24 15.60 9.88 -14.57
CA ALA A 24 15.37 9.98 -16.01
C ALA A 24 15.66 11.39 -16.58
N GLY A 25 16.08 12.35 -15.75
CA GLY A 25 16.29 13.75 -16.15
C GLY A 25 15.01 14.58 -16.23
N ASN A 26 13.86 14.02 -15.83
CA ASN A 26 12.56 14.66 -15.86
C ASN A 26 12.13 15.12 -14.46
N ARG A 27 11.04 15.91 -14.39
CA ARG A 27 10.43 16.35 -13.14
C ARG A 27 8.96 15.97 -13.08
N VAL A 28 8.50 15.47 -11.92
CA VAL A 28 7.07 15.28 -11.68
C VAL A 28 6.40 16.64 -11.52
N VAL A 29 5.35 16.90 -12.30
CA VAL A 29 4.63 18.18 -12.32
C VAL A 29 3.20 18.11 -11.79
N GLY A 30 2.58 16.94 -11.79
CA GLY A 30 1.22 16.79 -11.28
C GLY A 30 0.73 15.35 -11.28
N VAL A 31 -0.40 15.12 -10.62
CA VAL A 31 -1.12 13.84 -10.63
C VAL A 31 -2.08 13.86 -11.83
N ILE A 32 -2.01 12.83 -12.67
CA ILE A 32 -2.95 12.62 -13.79
C ILE A 32 -4.18 11.87 -13.27
N SER A 33 -3.94 10.81 -12.49
CA SER A 33 -5.00 9.97 -11.94
C SER A 33 -4.57 9.37 -10.61
N ALA A 34 -5.54 9.10 -9.74
CA ALA A 34 -5.33 8.37 -8.49
C ALA A 34 -6.49 7.39 -8.32
N SER A 35 -6.16 6.12 -8.08
CA SER A 35 -7.11 5.05 -7.85
C SER A 35 -6.73 4.27 -6.60
N GLN A 36 -7.70 4.07 -5.73
CA GLN A 36 -7.56 3.25 -4.54
C GLN A 36 -7.94 1.81 -4.90
N GLY A 37 -6.99 0.90 -4.74
CA GLY A 37 -7.21 -0.53 -4.87
C GLY A 37 -7.87 -1.13 -3.62
N ILE A 38 -8.00 -2.46 -3.65
CA ILE A 38 -8.59 -3.23 -2.57
C ILE A 38 -7.78 -3.14 -1.26
N PHE A 39 -8.48 -2.92 -0.15
CA PHE A 39 -7.95 -3.12 1.19
C PHE A 39 -7.93 -4.62 1.52
N GLN A 40 -6.74 -5.17 1.73
CA GLN A 40 -6.57 -6.55 2.19
C GLN A 40 -6.32 -6.56 3.68
N ILE A 41 -7.17 -7.26 4.43
CA ILE A 41 -6.98 -7.51 5.85
C ILE A 41 -6.64 -8.99 5.99
N THR A 42 -5.39 -9.29 6.33
CA THR A 42 -4.90 -10.66 6.50
C THR A 42 -4.50 -10.87 7.95
N GLN A 43 -4.66 -12.09 8.47
CA GLN A 43 -4.08 -12.45 9.75
C GLN A 43 -2.54 -12.36 9.66
N PRO A 44 -1.84 -11.82 10.68
CA PRO A 44 -0.39 -11.87 10.77
C PRO A 44 0.00 -13.35 10.79
N ASN A 45 0.99 -13.74 9.98
CA ASN A 45 1.56 -15.09 9.94
C ASN A 45 0.59 -16.21 9.48
N SER A 46 -0.15 -16.01 8.38
CA SER A 46 -0.85 -17.13 7.71
C SER A 46 0.14 -18.10 7.06
N THR A 47 0.72 -19.00 7.86
CA THR A 47 1.48 -20.20 7.43
C THR A 47 1.06 -21.44 8.24
N GLN A 48 -0.11 -21.41 8.91
CA GLN A 48 -0.63 -22.59 9.59
C GLN A 48 -1.51 -23.41 8.65
N THR A 49 -0.91 -24.43 8.04
CA THR A 49 -1.64 -25.65 7.68
C THR A 49 -1.73 -26.50 8.94
N SER A 50 -2.92 -26.65 9.52
CA SER A 50 -3.16 -27.64 10.57
C SER A 50 -4.54 -28.22 10.37
N SER A 51 -4.57 -29.53 10.09
CA SER A 51 -5.77 -30.35 9.89
C SER A 51 -6.49 -30.72 11.20
N TRP A 52 -6.08 -30.19 12.36
CA TRP A 52 -6.70 -30.49 13.64
C TRP A 52 -6.92 -29.20 14.44
N GLY A 53 -8.16 -29.01 14.88
CA GLY A 53 -8.66 -27.77 15.45
C GLY A 53 -7.80 -27.23 16.59
N MET A 54 -7.29 -26.01 16.40
CA MET A 54 -6.74 -25.19 17.48
C MET A 54 -7.55 -23.89 17.50
N TYR A 55 -8.51 -23.82 18.43
CA TYR A 55 -9.21 -22.58 18.76
C TYR A 55 -8.26 -21.72 19.60
N ASP A 56 -7.40 -20.96 18.93
CA ASP A 56 -6.61 -19.93 19.56
C ASP A 56 -7.19 -18.54 19.22
N THR A 57 -7.78 -17.90 20.23
CA THR A 57 -8.34 -16.54 20.17
C THR A 57 -7.27 -15.44 20.21
N SER A 58 -5.97 -15.77 20.18
CA SER A 58 -4.86 -14.83 20.39
C SER A 58 -4.48 -13.92 19.20
N SER A 59 -4.99 -14.17 17.99
CA SER A 59 -4.60 -13.37 16.80
C SER A 59 -5.35 -12.02 16.73
N ILE A 60 -5.10 -11.16 17.73
CA ILE A 60 -5.62 -9.79 17.88
C ILE A 60 -5.00 -8.85 16.85
N GLU A 61 -3.74 -9.09 16.46
CA GLU A 61 -3.13 -8.32 15.39
C GLU A 61 -3.73 -8.72 14.03
N LYS A 62 -3.94 -7.73 13.16
CA LYS A 62 -4.37 -7.91 11.76
C LYS A 62 -3.44 -7.08 10.89
N LYS A 63 -2.89 -7.67 9.83
CA LYS A 63 -2.09 -6.96 8.83
C LYS A 63 -3.04 -6.36 7.78
N VAL A 64 -3.19 -5.04 7.81
CA VAL A 64 -3.96 -4.31 6.81
C VAL A 64 -3.02 -3.81 5.72
N ARG A 65 -3.30 -4.14 4.46
CA ARG A 65 -2.61 -3.64 3.27
C ARG A 65 -3.60 -2.82 2.46
N ALA A 66 -3.22 -1.60 2.12
CA ALA A 66 -3.93 -0.76 1.17
C ALA A 66 -3.03 -0.54 -0.04
N VAL A 67 -3.56 -0.79 -1.25
CA VAL A 67 -2.85 -0.51 -2.49
C VAL A 67 -3.42 0.77 -3.08
N VAL A 68 -2.57 1.73 -3.39
CA VAL A 68 -2.94 2.97 -4.08
C VAL A 68 -2.12 3.05 -5.35
N THR A 69 -2.81 3.24 -6.48
CA THR A 69 -2.22 3.43 -7.79
C THR A 69 -2.35 4.91 -8.14
N MET A 70 -1.22 5.56 -8.46
CA MET A 70 -1.22 6.96 -8.88
C MET A 70 -0.41 7.10 -10.15
N GLU A 71 -0.95 7.85 -11.11
CA GLU A 71 -0.25 8.23 -12.32
C GLU A 71 0.18 9.69 -12.21
N PHE A 72 1.43 9.95 -12.55
CA PHE A 72 2.02 11.28 -12.49
C PHE A 72 2.46 11.72 -13.87
N ARG A 73 2.27 13.01 -14.15
CA ARG A 73 2.83 13.65 -15.33
C ARG A 73 4.27 14.04 -15.05
N THR A 74 5.13 13.78 -16.02
CA THR A 74 6.53 14.21 -16.00
C THR A 74 6.81 15.16 -17.16
N GLU A 75 7.71 16.10 -16.94
CA GLU A 75 8.23 17.08 -17.92
C GLU A 75 9.74 17.04 -17.98
#